data_AF-A0A0D6M3L3-F1
#
_entry.id   AF-A0A0D6M3L3-F1
#
_cell.length_a   1.000
_cell.length_b   1.000
_cell.length_c   1.000
_cell.angle_alpha   90.00
_cell.angle_beta   90.00
_cell.angle_gamma   90.00
#
_symmetry.space_group_name_H-M   'P 1'
#
loop_
_entity.id
_entity.type
_entity.pdbx_description
1 polymer ?
#
loop_
_entity_poly.entity_id
_entity_poly.type
_entity_poly.pdbx_seq_one_letter_code
_entity_poly.pdbx_strand_id
1 'polypeptide(L)' 'MWLCCNEVGFMQTTEGGIFGKTVPLQYYIDMCTDMFDASVTLDYLTPRNKAAQSYYGGSDKYTP' A
#
# COMPACT_ATOMS: atom_id res chain seq x y z
N MET A 1 2.49 0.71 -10.41
CA MET A 1 1.10 0.54 -9.91
C MET A 1 0.77 -0.92 -9.57
N TRP A 2 1.06 -1.90 -10.45
CA TRP A 2 0.83 -3.33 -10.14
C TRP A 2 1.45 -3.79 -8.81
N LEU A 3 2.75 -3.60 -8.62
CA LEU A 3 3.46 -3.95 -7.37
C LEU A 3 2.86 -3.26 -6.13
N CYS A 4 2.46 -2.00 -6.24
CA CYS A 4 1.82 -1.26 -5.14
C CYS A 4 0.47 -1.88 -4.76
N CYS A 5 -0.30 -2.33 -5.74
CA CYS A 5 -1.62 -2.91 -5.52
C CYS A 5 -1.60 -4.41 -5.18
N ASN A 6 -0.47 -5.12 -5.39
CA ASN A 6 -0.46 -6.59 -5.33
C ASN A 6 0.67 -7.20 -4.51
N GLU A 7 1.59 -6.38 -4.00
CA GLU A 7 2.73 -6.93 -3.28
C GLU A 7 3.19 -5.97 -2.20
N VAL A 8 3.74 -4.81 -2.60
CA VAL A 8 4.49 -3.95 -1.70
C VAL A 8 3.58 -3.02 -0.89
N GLY A 9 2.40 -2.65 -1.39
CA GLY A 9 1.48 -1.79 -0.64
C GLY A 9 1.98 -0.36 -0.38
N PHE A 10 2.86 0.16 -1.23
CA PHE A 10 3.40 1.52 -1.09
C PHE A 10 2.41 2.56 -1.63
N MET A 11 1.67 3.21 -0.72
CA MET A 11 0.63 4.21 -1.01
C MET A 11 1.03 5.57 -0.44
N GLN A 12 1.19 6.58 -1.30
CA GLN A 12 1.72 7.90 -0.92
C GLN A 12 0.59 8.84 -0.50
N THR A 13 0.08 8.67 0.71
CA THR A 13 -0.96 9.55 1.26
C THR A 13 -0.42 10.92 1.65
N THR A 14 -1.29 11.91 1.69
CA THR A 14 -0.95 13.28 2.14
C THR A 14 -1.95 13.76 3.19
N GLU A 15 -1.46 14.52 4.17
CA GLU A 15 -2.29 15.26 5.13
C GLU A 15 -2.11 16.75 4.91
N GLY A 16 -2.99 17.36 4.08
CA GLY A 16 -3.08 18.82 3.91
C GLY A 16 -1.76 19.60 3.78
N GLY A 17 -1.81 20.90 4.11
CA GLY A 17 -0.62 21.72 4.33
C GLY A 17 0.22 21.98 3.07
N ILE A 18 1.56 21.94 3.22
CA ILE A 18 2.51 22.22 2.12
C ILE A 18 2.41 21.21 0.97
N PHE A 19 1.89 20.01 1.25
CA PHE A 19 1.67 18.96 0.27
C PHE A 19 0.34 19.11 -0.49
N GLY A 20 -0.43 20.17 -0.20
CA GLY A 20 -1.67 20.49 -0.91
C GLY A 20 -2.89 19.83 -0.27
N LYS A 21 -3.73 19.20 -1.10
CA LYS A 21 -4.96 18.53 -0.62
C LYS A 21 -4.63 17.19 0.02
N THR A 22 -5.46 16.78 0.97
CA THR A 22 -5.44 15.44 1.55
C THR A 22 -5.77 14.39 0.49
N VAL A 23 -4.93 13.37 0.39
CA VAL A 23 -5.15 12.15 -0.39
C VAL A 23 -5.16 10.97 0.60
N PRO A 24 -6.34 10.42 0.94
CA PRO A 24 -6.45 9.34 1.92
C PRO A 24 -6.01 8.00 1.34
N LEU A 25 -5.64 7.05 2.21
CA LEU A 25 -5.27 5.68 1.79
C LEU A 25 -6.37 5.02 0.94
N GLN A 26 -7.63 5.21 1.33
CA GLN A 26 -8.78 4.59 0.66
C GLN A 26 -8.83 4.94 -0.84
N TYR A 27 -8.43 6.16 -1.22
CA TYR A 27 -8.37 6.56 -2.63
C TYR A 27 -7.48 5.63 -3.47
N TYR A 28 -6.36 5.18 -2.91
CA TYR A 28 -5.47 4.25 -3.61
C TYR A 28 -6.00 2.80 -3.60
N ILE A 29 -6.69 2.39 -2.54
CA ILE A 29 -7.34 1.06 -2.49
C ILE A 29 -8.45 0.97 -3.54
N ASP A 30 -9.27 2.01 -3.66
CA ASP A 30 -10.32 2.09 -4.68
C ASP A 30 -9.71 2.04 -6.09
N MET A 31 -8.63 2.79 -6.33
CA MET A 31 -7.91 2.75 -7.61
C MET A 31 -7.36 1.36 -7.95
N CYS A 32 -6.82 0.63 -6.98
CA CYS A 32 -6.34 -0.74 -7.18
C CYS A 32 -7.49 -1.71 -7.51
N THR A 33 -8.63 -1.54 -6.84
CA THR A 33 -9.84 -2.32 -7.05
C THR A 33 -10.38 -2.09 -8.47
N ASP A 34 -10.48 -0.83 -8.89
CA ASP A 34 -11.00 -0.43 -10.20
C ASP A 34 -10.12 -0.88 -11.37
N MET A 35 -8.81 -0.89 -11.17
CA MET A 35 -7.86 -1.11 -12.26
C MET A 35 -7.48 -2.58 -12.46
N PHE A 36 -7.53 -3.41 -11.42
CA PHE A 36 -7.02 -4.78 -11.47
C PHE A 36 -8.09 -5.84 -11.26
N ASP A 37 -8.81 -5.79 -10.14
CA ASP A 37 -9.93 -6.69 -9.84
C ASP A 37 -10.62 -6.25 -8.55
N ALA A 38 -11.92 -6.55 -8.42
CA ALA A 38 -12.70 -6.24 -7.22
C ALA A 38 -12.15 -6.89 -5.93
N SER A 39 -11.36 -7.97 -6.05
CA SER A 39 -10.73 -8.64 -4.92
C SER A 39 -9.46 -7.96 -4.40
N VAL A 40 -8.92 -6.95 -5.09
CA VAL A 40 -7.71 -6.21 -4.70
C VAL A 40 -8.02 -5.19 -3.61
N THR A 41 -8.45 -5.69 -2.45
CA THR A 41 -8.83 -4.91 -1.27
C THR A 41 -7.67 -4.75 -0.27
N LEU A 42 -7.88 -4.00 0.81
CA LEU A 42 -6.89 -3.87 1.89
C LEU A 42 -6.55 -5.22 2.56
N ASP A 43 -7.56 -6.09 2.69
CA ASP A 43 -7.40 -7.45 3.25
C ASP A 43 -6.62 -8.37 2.31
N TYR A 44 -6.71 -8.14 0.99
CA TYR A 44 -5.86 -8.81 0.01
C TYR A 44 -4.41 -8.32 0.07
N LEU A 45 -4.21 -7.01 0.24
CA LEU A 45 -2.90 -6.36 0.15
C LEU A 45 -2.04 -6.55 1.40
N THR A 46 -2.63 -6.45 2.59
CA THR A 46 -1.93 -6.55 3.88
C THR A 46 -1.09 -7.84 4.04
N PRO A 47 -1.63 -9.06 3.81
CA PRO A 47 -0.84 -10.28 3.94
C PRO A 47 0.27 -10.39 2.87
N ARG A 48 0.06 -9.81 1.69
CA ARG A 48 1.06 -9.79 0.60
C ARG A 48 2.21 -8.85 0.92
N ASN A 49 1.91 -7.68 1.49
CA ASN A 49 2.93 -6.78 2.02
C ASN A 49 3.78 -7.46 3.09
N LYS A 50 3.14 -8.19 4.03
CA LYS A 50 3.88 -8.98 5.03
C LYS A 50 4.77 -10.05 4.39
N ALA A 51 4.29 -10.74 3.36
CA ALA A 51 5.09 -11.72 2.62
C ALA A 51 6.29 -11.06 1.92
N ALA A 52 6.09 -9.90 1.28
CA ALA A 52 7.16 -9.13 0.65
C ALA A 52 8.20 -8.67 1.68
N GLN A 53 7.77 -8.15 2.83
CA GLN A 53 8.68 -7.79 3.92
C GLN A 53 9.45 -9.01 4.47
N SER A 54 8.81 -10.18 4.57
CA SER A 54 9.50 -11.41 4.99
C SER A 54 10.53 -11.88 3.96
N TYR A 55 10.31 -11.64 2.66
CA TYR A 55 11.18 -12.08 1.59
C TYR A 55 12.35 -11.11 1.36
N TYR A 56 12.07 -9.82 1.25
CA TYR A 56 13.07 -8.78 0.94
C TYR A 56 13.76 -8.20 2.18
N GLY A 57 13.23 -8.47 3.38
CA GLY A 57 13.73 -7.92 4.64
C GLY A 57 12.95 -6.67 5.07
N GLY A 58 12.05 -6.84 6.04
CA GLY A 58 11.28 -5.78 6.67
C GLY A 58 12.03 -5.08 7.81
N SER A 59 11.37 -4.11 8.44
CA SER A 59 11.98 -3.30 9.51
C SER A 59 12.32 -4.10 10.78
N ASP A 60 11.71 -5.26 10.97
CA ASP A 60 11.86 -6.11 12.17
C ASP A 60 13.30 -6.59 12.41
N LYS A 61 14.19 -6.42 11.44
CA LYS A 61 15.61 -6.79 11.53
C LYS A 61 16.52 -5.63 11.94
N TYR A 62 15.98 -4.41 12.11
CA TYR A 62 16.75 -3.25 12.55
C TYR A 62 16.49 -2.97 14.03
N THR A 63 17.53 -2.97 14.86
CA THR A 63 17.51 -2.45 16.23
C THR A 63 17.98 -0.99 16.25
N PRO A 64 17.34 -0.11 17.05
CA PRO A 64 17.78 1.28 17.24
C PRO A 64 19.19 1.41 17.82
#